data_AF-A0AAD9FXK5-F1
#
_entry.id   AF-A0AAD9FXK5-F1
#
_cell.length_a   1.000
_cell.length_b   1.000
_cell.length_c   1.000
_cell.angle_alpha   90.00
_cell.angle_beta   90.00
_cell.angle_gamma   90.00
#
_symmetry.space_group_name_H-M   'P 1'
#
loop_
_entity.id
_entity.type
_entity.pdbx_description
1 polymer ?
#
loop_
_entity_poly.entity_id
_entity_poly.type
_entity_poly.pdbx_seq_one_letter_code
_entity_poly.pdbx_strand_id
1 'polypeptide(L)'
;MMQKSNQLSQYFPGTGKSCQTGNRVNVALENTGAGSGSQAFRAALQLKVLPAMRAFQPDIIFISAGFDGHRDDILGGVAAVNNPNVPAGYVEEDYAWATLEVLKLAAEVCDGRVVSVLEGGYDVRRETNSLAKSVAAHVAAISAYEAARRKTGDNITGDVEMKEEETAIAPSSTIKTEEHPVKKEPTGLLEKLLETNLDSGDVIIIDDDDNEETKAVEETHEAEVDDVEDEDTGEEGDDGDVAMEDVEPESEEPQHDKDSHSMEVDDSHS
;
A
#
# COMPACT_ATOMS: atom_id res chain seq x y z
N MET A 1 4.15 -35.91 -9.69
CA MET A 1 3.73 -35.25 -8.44
C MET A 1 3.81 -33.76 -8.66
N MET A 2 2.66 -33.09 -8.67
CA MET A 2 2.56 -31.66 -8.88
C MET A 2 2.81 -30.99 -7.52
N GLN A 3 4.02 -30.50 -7.30
CA GLN A 3 4.27 -29.59 -6.18
C GLN A 3 3.46 -28.32 -6.46
N LYS A 4 2.24 -28.26 -5.91
CA LYS A 4 1.58 -26.99 -5.65
C LYS A 4 2.44 -26.32 -4.58
N SER A 5 3.37 -25.49 -5.00
CA SER A 5 4.13 -24.64 -4.10
C SER A 5 3.13 -23.73 -3.40
N ASN A 6 2.78 -24.11 -2.17
CA ASN A 6 1.99 -23.33 -1.24
C ASN A 6 2.88 -22.22 -0.70
N GLN A 7 3.37 -21.32 -1.58
CA GLN A 7 4.12 -20.14 -1.15
C GLN A 7 3.12 -19.12 -0.63
N LEU A 8 2.74 -19.33 0.63
CA LEU A 8 2.23 -18.30 1.51
C LEU A 8 3.12 -17.06 1.39
N SER A 9 2.46 -15.90 1.33
CA SER A 9 3.04 -14.55 1.33
C SER A 9 4.32 -14.47 2.18
N GLN A 10 5.48 -14.44 1.52
CA GLN A 10 6.81 -14.33 2.14
C GLN A 10 7.11 -12.94 2.73
N TYR A 11 6.11 -12.06 2.77
CA TYR A 11 6.27 -10.67 3.17
C TYR A 11 5.38 -10.37 4.36
N PHE A 12 5.91 -9.62 5.33
CA PHE A 12 5.14 -9.17 6.50
C PHE A 12 3.90 -8.39 6.03
N PRO A 13 2.72 -8.53 6.68
CA PRO A 13 2.44 -9.30 7.91
C PRO A 13 2.01 -10.76 7.68
N GLY A 14 2.31 -11.38 6.54
CA GLY A 14 1.85 -12.74 6.23
C GLY A 14 0.36 -12.83 5.90
N THR A 15 -0.26 -11.70 5.59
CA THR A 15 -1.66 -11.59 5.12
C THR A 15 -1.70 -10.84 3.79
N GLY A 16 -2.91 -10.49 3.31
CA GLY A 16 -3.03 -9.68 2.09
C GLY A 16 -2.94 -10.48 0.78
N LYS A 17 -3.58 -11.65 0.71
CA LYS A 17 -3.81 -12.34 -0.58
C LYS A 17 -4.74 -11.53 -1.47
N SER A 18 -4.58 -11.65 -2.80
CA SER A 18 -5.48 -11.00 -3.76
C SER A 18 -6.94 -11.36 -3.48
N CYS A 19 -7.79 -10.35 -3.34
CA CYS A 19 -9.21 -10.52 -3.13
C CYS A 19 -10.01 -9.33 -3.65
N GLN A 20 -11.27 -9.57 -3.95
CA GLN A 20 -12.27 -8.56 -4.22
C GLN A 20 -13.55 -8.99 -3.51
N THR A 21 -13.70 -8.59 -2.25
CA THR A 21 -14.77 -9.07 -1.36
C THR A 21 -15.28 -7.90 -0.53
N GLY A 22 -16.59 -7.66 -0.57
CA GLY A 22 -17.19 -6.50 0.11
C GLY A 22 -16.58 -5.19 -0.38
N ASN A 23 -16.15 -4.35 0.56
CA ASN A 23 -15.48 -3.07 0.31
C ASN A 23 -13.95 -3.20 0.13
N ARG A 24 -13.41 -4.42 0.08
CA ARG A 24 -11.96 -4.65 0.00
C ARG A 24 -11.56 -5.10 -1.40
N VAL A 25 -10.64 -4.36 -2.00
CA VAL A 25 -9.90 -4.77 -3.20
C VAL A 25 -8.43 -4.82 -2.82
N ASN A 26 -7.90 -6.04 -2.77
CA ASN A 26 -6.50 -6.27 -2.51
C ASN A 26 -5.86 -6.94 -3.71
N VAL A 27 -4.71 -6.42 -4.15
CA VAL A 27 -3.98 -6.93 -5.31
C VAL A 27 -2.59 -7.33 -4.84
N ALA A 28 -2.44 -8.60 -4.49
CA ALA A 28 -1.13 -9.15 -4.15
C ALA A 28 -0.27 -9.19 -5.41
N LEU A 29 0.88 -8.53 -5.35
CA LEU A 29 1.91 -8.60 -6.36
C LEU A 29 2.75 -9.87 -6.16
N GLU A 30 3.06 -10.58 -7.24
CA GLU A 30 3.80 -11.83 -7.14
C GLU A 30 5.28 -11.59 -6.88
N ASN A 31 5.84 -12.40 -6.00
CA ASN A 31 7.23 -12.28 -5.58
C ASN A 31 8.23 -12.99 -6.51
N THR A 32 7.94 -12.95 -7.81
CA THR A 32 8.68 -13.66 -8.87
C THR A 32 9.58 -12.72 -9.68
N GLY A 33 9.57 -11.42 -9.37
CA GLY A 33 10.28 -10.37 -10.12
C GLY A 33 9.49 -9.85 -11.31
N ALA A 34 8.93 -10.74 -12.12
CA ALA A 34 7.96 -10.34 -13.14
C ALA A 34 6.68 -9.70 -12.54
N GLY A 35 6.34 -10.05 -11.31
CA GLY A 35 5.16 -9.56 -10.60
C GLY A 35 5.39 -8.43 -9.59
N SER A 36 6.63 -7.99 -9.36
CA SER A 36 6.98 -7.06 -8.27
C SER A 36 7.70 -5.78 -8.73
N GLY A 37 7.79 -5.55 -10.04
CA GLY A 37 8.37 -4.33 -10.62
C GLY A 37 7.34 -3.29 -11.07
N SER A 38 7.84 -2.17 -11.61
CA SER A 38 7.06 -1.04 -12.14
C SER A 38 5.86 -1.46 -13.00
N GLN A 39 6.06 -2.38 -13.95
CA GLN A 39 4.99 -2.81 -14.86
C GLN A 39 3.84 -3.48 -14.12
N ALA A 40 4.14 -4.39 -13.20
CA ALA A 40 3.14 -5.12 -12.43
C ALA A 40 2.38 -4.18 -11.48
N PHE A 41 3.09 -3.26 -10.82
CA PHE A 41 2.49 -2.23 -9.98
C PHE A 41 1.52 -1.33 -10.77
N ARG A 42 1.97 -0.80 -11.92
CA ARG A 42 1.12 0.03 -12.79
C ARG A 42 -0.10 -0.74 -13.30
N ALA A 43 0.08 -2.00 -13.71
CA ALA A 43 -1.02 -2.85 -14.15
C ALA A 43 -2.02 -3.14 -13.02
N ALA A 44 -1.55 -3.43 -11.81
CA ALA A 44 -2.41 -3.60 -10.64
C ALA A 44 -3.24 -2.33 -10.37
N LEU A 45 -2.60 -1.16 -10.39
CA LEU A 45 -3.28 0.10 -10.15
C LEU A 45 -4.33 0.40 -11.25
N GLN A 46 -3.95 0.31 -12.53
CA GLN A 46 -4.81 0.63 -13.67
C GLN A 46 -5.96 -0.37 -13.88
N LEU A 47 -5.69 -1.66 -13.75
CA LEU A 47 -6.65 -2.70 -14.15
C LEU A 47 -7.56 -3.14 -13.01
N LYS A 48 -7.19 -2.87 -11.75
CA LYS A 48 -7.92 -3.35 -10.57
C LYS A 48 -8.30 -2.23 -9.61
N VAL A 49 -7.33 -1.45 -9.14
CA VAL A 49 -7.55 -0.48 -8.05
C VAL A 49 -8.36 0.73 -8.51
N LEU A 50 -7.89 1.45 -9.55
CA LEU A 50 -8.57 2.67 -10.02
C LEU A 50 -10.00 2.41 -10.53
N PRO A 51 -10.28 1.31 -11.27
CA PRO A 51 -11.66 0.98 -11.64
C PRO A 51 -12.56 0.72 -10.43
N ALA A 52 -12.04 0.05 -9.39
CA ALA A 52 -12.80 -0.22 -8.18
C ALA A 52 -13.09 1.08 -7.39
N MET A 53 -12.09 1.95 -7.22
CA MET A 53 -12.27 3.26 -6.60
C MET A 53 -13.28 4.13 -7.36
N ARG A 54 -13.20 4.12 -8.70
CA ARG A 54 -14.18 4.82 -9.55
C ARG A 54 -15.59 4.29 -9.36
N ALA A 55 -15.78 2.98 -9.30
CA ALA A 55 -17.08 2.37 -9.06
C ALA A 55 -17.63 2.67 -7.65
N PHE A 56 -16.74 2.86 -6.67
CA PHE A 56 -17.09 3.17 -5.30
C PHE A 56 -17.59 4.61 -5.10
N GLN A 57 -17.15 5.56 -5.93
CA GLN A 57 -17.49 7.00 -5.80
C GLN A 57 -17.20 7.55 -4.39
N PRO A 58 -15.92 7.57 -3.96
CA PRO A 58 -15.56 8.06 -2.64
C PRO A 58 -15.81 9.56 -2.53
N ASP A 59 -16.14 10.04 -1.34
CA ASP A 59 -16.22 11.48 -1.05
C ASP A 59 -14.84 12.09 -0.73
N ILE A 60 -13.85 11.27 -0.39
CA ILE A 60 -12.45 11.66 -0.11
C ILE A 60 -11.55 10.42 -0.29
N ILE A 61 -10.30 10.63 -0.70
CA ILE A 61 -9.31 9.56 -0.85
C ILE A 61 -8.18 9.73 0.17
N PHE A 62 -7.87 8.67 0.91
CA PHE A 62 -6.70 8.58 1.77
C PHE A 62 -5.64 7.68 1.12
N ILE A 63 -4.38 8.13 1.10
CA ILE A 63 -3.23 7.38 0.61
C ILE A 63 -2.33 7.07 1.80
N SER A 64 -2.24 5.79 2.16
CA SER A 64 -1.14 5.25 2.97
C SER A 64 0.10 5.15 2.06
N ALA A 65 0.93 6.19 2.06
CA ALA A 65 2.04 6.37 1.13
C ALA A 65 3.33 5.72 1.67
N GLY A 66 3.46 4.42 1.44
CA GLY A 66 4.70 3.66 1.66
C GLY A 66 5.63 3.72 0.45
N PHE A 67 6.92 3.91 0.71
CA PHE A 67 8.00 3.98 -0.30
C PHE A 67 8.99 2.81 -0.19
N ASP A 68 8.65 1.79 0.58
CA ASP A 68 9.43 0.56 0.76
C ASP A 68 9.37 -0.38 -0.45
N GLY A 69 8.41 -0.21 -1.36
CA GLY A 69 8.42 -0.90 -2.66
C GLY A 69 9.59 -0.54 -3.59
N HIS A 70 10.39 0.49 -3.27
CA HIS A 70 11.46 0.97 -4.12
C HIS A 70 12.56 -0.09 -4.27
N ARG A 71 13.15 -0.23 -5.46
CA ARG A 71 14.17 -1.28 -5.76
C ARG A 71 15.39 -1.25 -4.83
N ASP A 72 15.73 -0.08 -4.33
CA ASP A 72 16.86 0.15 -3.42
C ASP A 72 16.46 0.02 -1.95
N ASP A 73 15.18 -0.16 -1.60
CA ASP A 73 14.79 -0.36 -0.21
C ASP A 73 15.42 -1.63 0.39
N ILE A 74 15.73 -1.59 1.68
CA ILE A 74 16.38 -2.73 2.36
C ILE A 74 15.37 -3.76 2.86
N LEU A 75 14.14 -3.32 3.12
CA LEU A 75 13.05 -4.22 3.49
C LEU A 75 12.32 -4.65 2.23
N GLY A 76 11.97 -3.71 1.34
CA GLY A 76 11.21 -3.98 0.12
C GLY A 76 12.00 -3.80 -1.18
N GLY A 77 11.31 -3.87 -2.32
CA GLY A 77 11.96 -3.84 -3.64
C GLY A 77 12.59 -5.17 -4.05
N VAL A 78 13.89 -5.16 -4.39
CA VAL A 78 14.61 -6.38 -4.85
C VAL A 78 14.72 -7.42 -3.73
N ALA A 79 14.77 -6.99 -2.46
CA ALA A 79 14.78 -7.90 -1.31
C ALA A 79 13.53 -8.78 -1.22
N ALA A 80 12.42 -8.36 -1.84
CA ALA A 80 11.26 -9.23 -1.96
C ALA A 80 11.61 -10.45 -2.81
N VAL A 81 12.31 -10.32 -3.93
CA VAL A 81 12.47 -11.42 -4.89
C VAL A 81 13.57 -12.41 -4.56
N ASN A 82 13.25 -13.69 -4.75
CA ASN A 82 14.18 -14.80 -4.50
C ASN A 82 15.32 -14.92 -5.55
N ASN A 83 15.32 -14.10 -6.61
CA ASN A 83 16.35 -14.10 -7.65
C ASN A 83 16.94 -12.70 -7.83
N PRO A 84 18.20 -12.45 -7.42
CA PRO A 84 18.83 -11.13 -7.51
C PRO A 84 19.11 -10.67 -8.94
N ASN A 85 18.98 -11.55 -9.95
CA ASN A 85 19.18 -11.21 -11.35
C ASN A 85 17.90 -10.72 -12.05
N VAL A 86 16.74 -10.71 -11.36
CA VAL A 86 15.49 -10.22 -11.93
C VAL A 86 15.25 -8.79 -11.47
N PRO A 87 15.07 -7.82 -12.39
CA PRO A 87 14.68 -6.46 -12.02
C PRO A 87 13.35 -6.48 -11.26
N ALA A 88 13.35 -5.96 -10.04
CA ALA A 88 12.20 -5.90 -9.15
C ALA A 88 12.21 -4.59 -8.36
N GLY A 89 11.07 -4.27 -7.76
CA GLY A 89 10.87 -3.01 -7.08
C GLY A 89 10.56 -1.84 -8.02
N TYR A 90 10.23 -0.73 -7.40
CA TYR A 90 9.77 0.47 -8.07
C TYR A 90 10.91 1.49 -8.21
N VAL A 91 10.66 2.50 -9.04
CA VAL A 91 11.48 3.70 -9.13
C VAL A 91 10.64 4.93 -8.79
N GLU A 92 11.29 6.07 -8.58
CA GLU A 92 10.66 7.33 -8.19
C GLU A 92 9.54 7.75 -9.16
N GLU A 93 9.70 7.49 -10.46
CA GLU A 93 8.70 7.79 -11.49
C GLU A 93 7.42 6.96 -11.34
N ASP A 94 7.46 5.78 -10.73
CA ASP A 94 6.27 4.97 -10.46
C ASP A 94 5.43 5.61 -9.37
N TYR A 95 6.06 6.12 -8.31
CA TYR A 95 5.38 6.84 -7.24
C TYR A 95 4.76 8.13 -7.76
N ALA A 96 5.51 8.94 -8.52
CA ALA A 96 4.98 10.14 -9.15
C ALA A 96 3.78 9.82 -10.07
N TRP A 97 3.92 8.79 -10.90
CA TRP A 97 2.85 8.36 -11.80
C TRP A 97 1.59 7.91 -11.04
N ALA A 98 1.73 7.04 -10.03
CA ALA A 98 0.60 6.54 -9.25
C ALA A 98 -0.14 7.68 -8.55
N THR A 99 0.62 8.65 -8.02
CA THR A 99 0.09 9.87 -7.41
C THR A 99 -0.76 10.66 -8.39
N LEU A 100 -0.26 10.89 -9.61
CA LEU A 100 -1.00 11.60 -10.65
C LEU A 100 -2.28 10.86 -11.04
N GLU A 101 -2.25 9.54 -11.15
CA GLU A 101 -3.46 8.77 -11.47
C GLU A 101 -4.52 8.87 -10.37
N VAL A 102 -4.11 8.82 -9.10
CA VAL A 102 -5.03 9.02 -7.96
C VAL A 102 -5.59 10.44 -7.94
N LEU A 103 -4.77 11.47 -8.17
CA LEU A 103 -5.22 12.86 -8.20
C LEU A 103 -6.21 13.13 -9.34
N LYS A 104 -5.96 12.56 -10.53
CA LYS A 104 -6.91 12.63 -11.66
C LYS A 104 -8.24 11.99 -11.29
N LEU A 105 -8.22 10.78 -10.73
CA LEU A 105 -9.42 10.10 -10.28
C LEU A 105 -10.14 10.94 -9.22
N ALA A 106 -9.42 11.49 -8.24
CA ALA A 106 -9.97 12.33 -7.19
C ALA A 106 -10.69 13.56 -7.74
N ALA A 107 -10.12 14.22 -8.74
CA ALA A 107 -10.75 15.35 -9.41
C ALA A 107 -12.08 14.98 -10.09
N GLU A 108 -12.23 13.72 -10.52
CA GLU A 108 -13.42 13.23 -11.20
C GLU A 108 -14.52 12.75 -10.23
N VAL A 109 -14.16 12.25 -9.05
CA VAL A 109 -15.13 11.54 -8.17
C VAL A 109 -15.29 12.16 -6.78
N CYS A 110 -14.36 13.01 -6.33
CA CYS A 110 -14.36 13.57 -4.97
C CYS A 110 -13.88 15.03 -4.91
N ASP A 111 -14.09 15.81 -5.98
CA ASP A 111 -13.66 17.20 -6.15
C ASP A 111 -12.15 17.44 -5.91
N GLY A 112 -11.32 16.39 -6.03
CA GLY A 112 -9.88 16.45 -5.77
C GLY A 112 -9.49 16.33 -4.30
N ARG A 113 -10.40 15.93 -3.40
CA ARG A 113 -10.08 15.74 -1.97
C ARG A 113 -9.21 14.49 -1.78
N VAL A 114 -7.93 14.73 -1.53
CA VAL A 114 -6.92 13.69 -1.25
C VAL A 114 -6.13 14.06 -0.01
N VAL A 115 -5.93 13.08 0.88
CA VAL A 115 -4.99 13.15 2.01
C VAL A 115 -3.95 12.05 1.82
N SER A 116 -2.68 12.40 1.92
CA SER A 116 -1.57 11.44 1.86
C SER A 116 -0.83 11.42 3.20
N VAL A 117 -0.58 10.24 3.73
CA VAL A 117 0.10 10.01 5.02
C VAL A 117 1.31 9.12 4.74
N LEU A 118 2.49 9.55 5.19
CA LEU A 118 3.72 8.75 5.06
C LEU A 118 3.62 7.48 5.90
N GLU A 119 4.00 6.35 5.30
CA GLU A 119 4.06 5.03 5.95
C GLU A 119 5.51 4.52 5.94
N GLY A 120 5.74 3.33 5.34
CA GLY A 120 7.05 2.70 5.22
C GLY A 120 7.98 3.34 4.18
N GLY A 121 9.20 2.81 4.12
CA GLY A 121 10.30 3.31 3.31
C GLY A 121 11.50 3.56 4.22
N TYR A 122 12.56 2.81 4.00
CA TYR A 122 13.60 2.57 5.00
C TYR A 122 15.01 2.82 4.45
N ASP A 123 15.15 2.96 3.13
CA ASP A 123 16.43 3.33 2.53
C ASP A 123 16.73 4.83 2.68
N VAL A 124 17.47 5.13 3.74
CA VAL A 124 18.06 6.45 4.05
C VAL A 124 19.58 6.48 3.83
N ARG A 125 20.16 5.42 3.21
CA ARG A 125 21.60 5.35 2.94
C ARG A 125 21.99 6.46 1.98
N ARG A 126 23.19 7.02 2.17
CA ARG A 126 23.63 8.24 1.45
C ARG A 126 23.72 8.04 -0.07
N GLU A 127 24.04 6.82 -0.49
CA GLU A 127 24.31 6.46 -1.88
C GLU A 127 23.01 6.36 -2.69
N THR A 128 21.98 5.76 -2.10
CA THR A 128 20.71 5.46 -2.76
C THR A 128 19.62 6.44 -2.32
N ASN A 129 19.42 6.64 -1.02
CA ASN A 129 18.47 7.55 -0.38
C ASN A 129 17.08 7.53 -1.05
N SER A 130 16.58 6.33 -1.35
CA SER A 130 15.39 6.20 -2.18
C SER A 130 14.13 6.68 -1.51
N LEU A 131 14.05 6.63 -0.17
CA LEU A 131 12.92 7.21 0.55
C LEU A 131 12.77 8.70 0.23
N ALA A 132 13.83 9.49 0.40
CA ALA A 132 13.77 10.93 0.18
C ALA A 132 13.46 11.28 -1.27
N LYS A 133 14.05 10.55 -2.23
CA LYS A 133 13.79 10.76 -3.66
C LYS A 133 12.36 10.41 -4.05
N SER A 134 11.82 9.30 -3.52
CA SER A 134 10.45 8.86 -3.81
C SER A 134 9.41 9.78 -3.17
N VAL A 135 9.62 10.23 -1.93
CA VAL A 135 8.79 11.25 -1.28
C VAL A 135 8.82 12.55 -2.07
N ALA A 136 10.00 13.00 -2.51
CA ALA A 136 10.13 14.21 -3.33
C ALA A 136 9.36 14.08 -4.65
N ALA A 137 9.42 12.92 -5.32
CA ALA A 137 8.69 12.66 -6.54
C ALA A 137 7.16 12.68 -6.32
N HIS A 138 6.67 12.07 -5.24
CA HIS A 138 5.27 12.10 -4.82
C HIS A 138 4.76 13.53 -4.56
N VAL A 139 5.48 14.31 -3.74
CA VAL A 139 5.10 15.69 -3.40
C VAL A 139 5.22 16.62 -4.60
N ALA A 140 6.23 16.44 -5.46
CA ALA A 140 6.36 17.20 -6.69
C ALA A 140 5.19 16.93 -7.64
N ALA A 141 4.73 15.67 -7.75
CA ALA A 141 3.55 15.33 -8.53
C ALA A 141 2.29 16.02 -8.00
N ILE A 142 2.06 16.01 -6.69
CA ILE A 142 0.94 16.75 -6.06
C ILE A 142 1.04 18.25 -6.37
N SER A 143 2.20 18.84 -6.10
CA SER A 143 2.42 20.29 -6.25
C SER A 143 2.23 20.73 -7.70
N ALA A 144 2.76 19.97 -8.66
CA ALA A 144 2.64 20.26 -10.08
C ALA A 144 1.20 20.10 -10.58
N TYR A 145 0.50 19.04 -10.15
CA TYR A 145 -0.90 18.81 -10.51
C TYR A 145 -1.80 19.93 -9.98
N GLU A 146 -1.65 20.30 -8.71
CA GLU A 146 -2.42 21.37 -8.08
C GLU A 146 -2.14 22.74 -8.72
N ALA A 147 -0.89 23.02 -9.07
CA ALA A 147 -0.55 24.24 -9.80
C ALA A 147 -1.19 24.28 -11.19
N ALA A 148 -1.23 23.16 -11.90
CA ALA A 148 -1.90 23.06 -13.20
C ALA A 148 -3.42 23.20 -13.08
N ARG A 149 -4.03 22.54 -12.08
CA ARG A 149 -5.47 22.61 -11.82
C ARG A 149 -5.95 24.03 -11.53
N ARG A 150 -5.21 24.78 -10.69
CA ARG A 150 -5.54 26.19 -10.39
C ARG A 150 -5.50 27.09 -11.63
N LYS A 151 -4.46 26.95 -12.47
CA LYS A 151 -4.36 27.72 -13.72
C LYS A 151 -5.53 27.47 -14.67
N THR A 152 -5.99 26.23 -14.77
CA THR A 152 -7.15 25.88 -15.60
C THR A 152 -8.46 26.43 -15.02
N GLY A 153 -8.60 26.45 -13.69
CA GLY A 153 -9.75 27.05 -13.01
C GLY A 153 -9.82 28.57 -13.17
N ASP A 154 -8.69 29.27 -13.01
CA ASP A 154 -8.62 30.73 -13.17
C ASP A 154 -8.93 31.16 -14.61
N ASN A 155 -8.49 30.39 -15.61
CA ASN A 155 -8.76 30.65 -17.03
C ASN A 155 -10.23 30.46 -17.44
N ILE A 156 -11.08 29.82 -16.63
CA ILE A 156 -12.53 29.74 -16.87
C ILE A 156 -13.24 30.99 -16.32
N THR A 157 -12.64 31.70 -15.37
CA THR A 157 -13.20 32.91 -14.75
C THR A 157 -12.72 34.23 -15.38
N GLY A 158 -11.67 34.19 -16.21
CA GLY A 158 -11.25 35.32 -17.04
C GLY A 158 -11.91 35.25 -18.42
N ASP A 159 -12.60 36.34 -18.81
CA ASP A 159 -13.17 36.59 -20.14
C ASP A 159 -14.62 36.09 -20.40
N VAL A 160 -15.56 36.60 -19.61
CA VAL A 160 -16.93 36.90 -20.11
C VAL A 160 -17.29 38.35 -19.72
N GLU A 161 -16.63 39.33 -20.34
CA GLU A 161 -17.19 40.69 -20.44
C GLU A 161 -18.30 40.67 -21.51
N MET A 162 -19.52 40.39 -21.07
CA MET A 162 -20.72 40.69 -21.87
C MET A 162 -20.93 42.21 -21.83
N LYS A 163 -20.61 42.89 -22.94
CA LYS A 163 -21.10 44.24 -23.18
C LYS A 163 -22.61 44.18 -23.40
N GLU A 164 -23.36 44.79 -22.50
CA GLU A 164 -24.79 45.05 -22.68
C GLU A 164 -24.98 46.08 -23.81
N GLU A 165 -25.61 45.68 -24.91
CA GLU A 165 -26.28 46.60 -25.82
C GLU A 165 -27.80 46.47 -25.61
N GLU A 166 -28.36 47.53 -25.04
CA GLU A 166 -29.77 47.73 -24.76
C GLU A 166 -30.53 48.02 -26.07
N THR A 167 -31.42 47.11 -26.49
CA THR A 167 -32.56 47.48 -27.35
C THR A 167 -33.83 46.77 -26.89
N ALA A 168 -34.78 47.56 -26.41
CA ALA A 168 -36.11 47.14 -25.99
C ALA A 168 -37.01 46.79 -27.18
N ILE A 169 -37.88 45.77 -27.04
CA ILE A 169 -39.30 45.72 -27.44
C ILE A 169 -39.98 44.56 -26.66
N ALA A 170 -41.17 44.83 -26.08
CA ALA A 170 -41.98 43.96 -25.20
C ALA A 170 -43.05 43.12 -25.97
N PRO A 171 -44.06 42.51 -25.29
CA PRO A 171 -44.02 41.22 -24.58
C PRO A 171 -45.06 40.21 -25.12
N SER A 172 -44.83 38.89 -25.00
CA SER A 172 -45.93 37.90 -25.00
C SER A 172 -45.48 36.49 -24.59
N SER A 173 -46.06 36.00 -23.50
CA SER A 173 -46.65 34.67 -23.33
C SER A 173 -46.35 34.08 -21.94
N THR A 174 -47.44 33.94 -21.18
CA THR A 174 -47.51 33.26 -19.89
C THR A 174 -47.26 31.78 -20.07
N ILE A 175 -46.14 31.26 -19.53
CA ILE A 175 -45.92 29.82 -19.35
C ILE A 175 -46.01 29.52 -17.85
N LYS A 176 -46.95 28.65 -17.49
CA LYS A 176 -47.11 28.11 -16.14
C LYS A 176 -46.01 27.07 -15.90
N THR A 177 -45.18 27.28 -14.89
CA THR A 177 -44.24 26.29 -14.37
C THR A 177 -44.99 25.34 -13.44
N GLU A 178 -45.17 24.09 -13.86
CA GLU A 178 -45.45 22.98 -12.94
C GLU A 178 -44.11 22.38 -12.51
N GLU A 179 -43.82 22.46 -11.21
CA GLU A 179 -42.66 21.86 -10.58
C GLU A 179 -42.70 20.33 -10.77
N HIS A 180 -41.78 19.81 -11.58
CA HIS A 180 -41.49 18.38 -11.62
C HIS A 180 -40.45 18.07 -10.53
N PRO A 181 -40.65 17.04 -9.68
CA PRO A 181 -39.71 16.71 -8.63
C PRO A 181 -38.38 16.25 -9.23
N VAL A 182 -37.32 16.98 -8.88
CA VAL A 182 -35.94 16.66 -9.22
C VAL A 182 -35.62 15.27 -8.66
N LYS A 183 -35.30 14.31 -9.53
CA LYS A 183 -34.75 13.02 -9.11
C LYS A 183 -33.41 13.28 -8.43
N LYS A 184 -33.30 13.04 -7.13
CA LYS A 184 -32.03 13.09 -6.38
C LYS A 184 -31.01 12.18 -7.07
N GLU A 185 -29.85 12.74 -7.39
CA GLU A 185 -28.67 12.01 -7.85
C GLU A 185 -28.17 11.03 -6.77
N PRO A 186 -27.43 9.98 -7.13
CA PRO A 186 -27.00 8.97 -6.17
C PRO A 186 -26.13 9.59 -5.08
N THR A 187 -26.61 9.55 -3.83
CA THR A 187 -25.89 10.04 -2.65
C THR A 187 -24.65 9.17 -2.39
N GLY A 188 -23.51 9.83 -2.13
CA GLY A 188 -22.23 9.19 -1.80
C GLY A 188 -22.34 8.32 -0.55
N LEU A 189 -21.42 7.37 -0.36
CA LEU A 189 -21.46 6.52 0.84
C LEU A 189 -21.28 7.33 2.12
N LEU A 190 -20.47 8.40 2.09
CA LEU A 190 -20.31 9.28 3.25
C LEU A 190 -21.60 10.03 3.54
N GLU A 191 -22.28 10.54 2.52
CA GLU A 191 -23.59 11.18 2.70
C GLU A 191 -24.59 10.21 3.31
N LYS A 192 -24.64 8.96 2.83
CA LYS A 192 -25.47 7.90 3.45
C LYS A 192 -25.08 7.61 4.89
N LEU A 193 -23.78 7.59 5.21
CA LEU A 193 -23.28 7.38 6.58
C LEU A 193 -23.60 8.56 7.49
N LEU A 194 -23.47 9.79 7.00
CA LEU A 194 -23.81 11.01 7.75
C LEU A 194 -25.33 11.16 7.92
N GLU A 195 -26.12 10.64 6.97
CA GLU A 195 -27.58 10.51 7.08
C GLU A 195 -28.00 9.32 7.96
N THR A 196 -27.07 8.42 8.31
CA THR A 196 -27.38 7.26 9.16
C THR A 196 -27.62 7.75 10.58
N ASN A 197 -28.79 7.45 11.12
CA ASN A 197 -29.12 7.78 12.51
C ASN A 197 -28.28 6.92 13.46
N LEU A 198 -27.31 7.56 14.13
CA LEU A 198 -26.41 6.92 15.09
C LEU A 198 -27.14 6.41 16.35
N ASP A 199 -28.38 6.86 16.59
CA ASP A 199 -29.24 6.36 17.67
C ASP A 199 -30.00 5.07 17.28
N SER A 200 -29.82 4.57 16.06
CA SER A 200 -30.40 3.27 15.68
C SER A 200 -29.62 2.14 16.34
N GLY A 201 -30.33 1.18 16.94
CA GLY A 201 -29.75 0.02 17.63
C GLY A 201 -28.92 -0.92 16.75
N ASP A 202 -28.76 -0.60 15.47
CA ASP A 202 -27.92 -1.31 14.50
C ASP A 202 -26.50 -0.70 14.41
N VAL A 203 -26.23 0.41 15.12
CA VAL A 203 -24.92 1.09 15.18
C VAL A 203 -24.21 0.72 16.48
N ILE A 204 -23.10 -0.02 16.37
CA ILE A 204 -22.20 -0.27 17.51
C ILE A 204 -21.17 0.87 17.53
N ILE A 205 -21.27 1.75 18.52
CA ILE A 205 -20.22 2.72 18.85
C ILE A 205 -19.22 2.00 19.74
N ILE A 206 -18.00 1.80 19.23
CA ILE A 206 -16.88 1.28 20.03
C ILE A 206 -16.15 2.51 20.55
N ASP A 207 -16.40 2.87 21.80
CA ASP A 207 -15.61 3.87 22.51
C ASP A 207 -14.38 3.17 23.09
N ASP A 208 -13.19 3.68 22.81
CA ASP A 208 -11.90 3.08 23.23
C ASP A 208 -11.56 3.42 24.69
N ASP A 209 -12.45 4.12 25.40
CA ASP A 209 -12.21 4.69 26.73
C ASP A 209 -12.72 3.83 27.92
N ASP A 210 -13.39 2.69 27.69
CA ASP A 210 -13.84 1.81 28.78
C ASP A 210 -12.82 0.73 29.13
N ASN A 211 -11.69 1.14 29.72
CA ASN A 211 -10.92 0.28 30.62
C ASN A 211 -11.30 0.61 32.07
N GLU A 212 -12.48 0.18 32.52
CA GLU A 212 -12.79 0.12 33.95
C GLU A 212 -13.01 -1.31 34.44
N GLU A 213 -12.13 -1.71 35.35
CA GLU A 213 -12.32 -2.81 36.29
C GLU A 213 -13.69 -2.73 36.95
N THR A 214 -14.53 -3.75 36.78
CA THR A 214 -15.68 -3.95 37.66
C THR A 214 -15.38 -5.07 38.65
N LYS A 215 -15.00 -4.68 39.88
CA LYS A 215 -15.08 -5.52 41.07
C LYS A 215 -16.49 -5.47 41.67
N ALA A 216 -16.90 -6.64 42.15
CA ALA A 216 -17.89 -6.92 43.20
C ALA A 216 -19.38 -6.95 42.82
N VAL A 217 -19.91 -8.18 42.74
CA VAL A 217 -21.13 -8.55 43.47
C VAL A 217 -20.83 -9.82 44.27
N GLU A 218 -20.90 -9.69 45.60
CA GLU A 218 -20.96 -10.81 46.54
C GLU A 218 -22.23 -11.63 46.28
N GLU A 219 -22.10 -12.94 46.14
CA GLU A 219 -23.18 -13.86 46.47
C GLU A 219 -22.61 -15.01 47.32
N THR A 220 -23.16 -15.08 48.52
CA THR A 220 -22.80 -15.99 49.61
C THR A 220 -23.17 -17.44 49.28
N HIS A 221 -22.24 -18.37 49.45
CA HIS A 221 -22.58 -19.74 49.85
C HIS A 221 -21.48 -20.33 50.72
N GLU A 222 -21.84 -20.59 51.98
CA GLU A 222 -21.09 -21.40 52.94
C GLU A 222 -21.10 -22.87 52.53
N ALA A 223 -19.93 -23.52 52.54
CA ALA A 223 -19.77 -24.93 52.93
C ALA A 223 -18.27 -25.26 53.13
N GLU A 224 -17.90 -25.33 54.41
CA GLU A 224 -17.01 -26.31 55.07
C GLU A 224 -15.65 -26.71 54.46
N VAL A 225 -14.60 -26.20 55.12
CA VAL A 225 -13.40 -26.87 55.70
C VAL A 225 -12.92 -28.20 55.10
N ASP A 226 -11.67 -28.24 54.64
CA ASP A 226 -10.67 -29.21 55.12
C ASP A 226 -9.25 -28.66 54.91
N ASP A 227 -8.54 -28.50 56.02
CA ASP A 227 -7.11 -28.20 56.12
C ASP A 227 -6.29 -29.41 55.66
N VAL A 228 -5.29 -29.19 54.79
CA VAL A 228 -4.08 -30.02 54.73
C VAL A 228 -2.88 -29.10 54.47
N GLU A 229 -2.07 -28.93 55.53
CA GLU A 229 -0.70 -28.41 55.49
C GLU A 229 0.25 -29.43 54.81
N ASP A 230 1.53 -29.04 54.65
CA ASP A 230 2.71 -29.90 54.42
C ASP A 230 3.02 -30.27 52.94
N GLU A 231 4.23 -30.19 52.37
CA GLU A 231 5.61 -29.80 52.74
C GLU A 231 6.31 -29.32 51.44
N ASP A 232 7.17 -28.31 51.47
CA ASP A 232 8.65 -28.45 51.36
C ASP A 232 9.18 -29.71 50.64
N THR A 233 9.86 -29.54 49.49
CA THR A 233 11.19 -30.10 49.23
C THR A 233 11.78 -29.44 47.98
N GLY A 234 12.92 -28.76 48.14
CA GLY A 234 13.76 -28.30 47.04
C GLY A 234 14.63 -29.40 46.41
N GLU A 235 15.48 -28.95 45.47
CA GLU A 235 16.75 -29.48 44.92
C GLU A 235 16.81 -29.06 43.43
N GLU A 236 17.59 -28.03 43.06
CA GLU A 236 19.04 -28.02 42.78
C GLU A 236 19.51 -28.94 41.64
N GLY A 237 20.04 -28.30 40.58
CA GLY A 237 21.23 -28.70 39.84
C GLY A 237 21.11 -29.83 38.80
N ASP A 238 21.42 -29.53 37.53
CA ASP A 238 22.44 -30.30 36.80
C ASP A 238 22.98 -29.52 35.60
N ASP A 239 24.30 -29.31 35.62
CA ASP A 239 25.11 -28.66 34.60
C ASP A 239 25.68 -29.75 33.68
N GLY A 240 25.36 -29.70 32.38
CA GLY A 240 25.83 -30.66 31.39
C GLY A 240 26.72 -30.04 30.31
N ASP A 241 28.00 -29.82 30.64
CA ASP A 241 29.10 -29.61 29.68
C ASP A 241 29.40 -30.91 28.92
N VAL A 242 29.43 -30.89 27.58
CA VAL A 242 30.17 -31.89 26.79
C VAL A 242 30.81 -31.27 25.53
N ALA A 243 32.12 -31.05 25.66
CA ALA A 243 33.24 -31.28 24.73
C ALA A 243 33.20 -30.81 23.27
N MET A 244 34.24 -30.03 22.96
CA MET A 244 34.84 -29.72 21.67
C MET A 244 35.37 -30.98 20.96
N GLU A 245 35.23 -31.05 19.64
CA GLU A 245 36.16 -31.80 18.78
C GLU A 245 36.66 -30.89 17.64
N ASP A 246 37.98 -30.69 17.66
CA ASP A 246 38.79 -30.01 16.66
C ASP A 246 38.90 -30.88 15.39
N VAL A 247 38.69 -30.28 14.21
CA VAL A 247 39.17 -30.82 12.94
C VAL A 247 39.92 -29.72 12.20
N GLU A 248 41.25 -29.81 12.24
CA GLU A 248 42.19 -29.01 11.46
C GLU A 248 42.27 -29.51 9.99
N PRO A 249 42.76 -28.68 9.05
CA PRO A 249 42.64 -28.90 7.61
C PRO A 249 43.86 -29.63 7.01
N GLU A 250 43.63 -30.55 6.07
CA GLU A 250 44.71 -31.10 5.24
C GLU A 250 44.88 -30.30 3.93
N SER A 251 46.09 -29.78 3.75
CA SER A 251 46.66 -29.26 2.52
C SER A 251 47.39 -30.36 1.75
N GLU A 252 47.27 -30.40 0.41
CA GLU A 252 48.37 -30.78 -0.49
C GLU A 252 48.03 -30.44 -1.97
N GLU A 253 48.83 -29.56 -2.58
CA GLU A 253 49.04 -29.36 -4.03
C GLU A 253 50.32 -30.15 -4.45
N PRO A 254 50.80 -30.13 -5.73
CA PRO A 254 50.15 -30.25 -7.04
C PRO A 254 50.86 -31.32 -7.93
N GLN A 255 50.27 -31.77 -9.04
CA GLN A 255 51.03 -32.42 -10.12
C GLN A 255 50.67 -31.96 -11.54
N HIS A 256 51.75 -31.60 -12.23
CA HIS A 256 51.94 -31.30 -13.64
C HIS A 256 51.73 -32.54 -14.54
N ASP A 257 51.14 -32.34 -15.71
CA ASP A 257 51.57 -32.89 -17.02
C ASP A 257 50.88 -32.04 -18.10
N LYS A 258 51.55 -31.16 -18.84
CA LYS A 258 52.41 -31.42 -20.02
C LYS A 258 51.78 -32.40 -21.00
N ASP A 259 51.06 -31.87 -21.98
CA ASP A 259 51.26 -32.37 -23.34
C ASP A 259 51.23 -31.25 -24.37
N SER A 260 52.27 -31.29 -25.18
CA SER A 260 52.64 -30.37 -26.25
C SER A 260 52.12 -30.89 -27.58
N HIS A 261 51.51 -30.02 -28.40
CA HIS A 261 51.69 -30.11 -29.85
C HIS A 261 51.75 -28.72 -30.49
N SER A 262 52.91 -28.48 -31.08
CA SER A 262 53.27 -27.33 -31.91
C SER A 262 52.87 -27.58 -33.37
N MET A 263 52.91 -26.49 -34.16
CA MET A 263 52.89 -26.34 -35.62
C MET A 263 51.60 -25.67 -36.13
N GLU A 264 51.63 -24.63 -36.96
CA GLU A 264 52.71 -23.78 -37.48
C GLU A 264 52.02 -22.52 -38.05
N VAL A 265 52.83 -21.48 -38.19
CA VAL A 265 52.54 -20.15 -38.75
C VAL A 265 52.15 -20.24 -40.23
N ASP A 266 51.23 -19.37 -40.69
CA ASP A 266 51.51 -18.63 -41.92
C ASP A 266 50.85 -17.25 -41.92
N ASP A 267 51.61 -16.31 -42.45
CA ASP A 267 51.47 -14.86 -42.39
C ASP A 267 51.47 -14.39 -43.84
N SER A 268 50.37 -13.83 -44.37
CA SER A 268 50.45 -12.93 -45.53
C SER A 268 49.12 -12.33 -46.00
N HIS A 269 49.15 -11.00 -46.02
CA HIS A 269 48.72 -10.10 -47.10
C HIS A 269 47.25 -9.66 -47.20
N SER A 270 47.12 -8.34 -46.94
CA SER A 270 46.31 -7.33 -47.66
C SER A 270 44.79 -7.38 -47.61
#